data_AF-A0A8J2EC21-F1
#
_entry.id   AF-A0A8J2EC21-F1
#
_cell.length_a   1.000
_cell.length_b   1.000
_cell.length_c   1.000
_cell.angle_alpha   90.00
_cell.angle_beta   90.00
_cell.angle_gamma   90.00
#
_symmetry.space_group_name_H-M   'P 1'
#
loop_
_entity.id
_entity.type
_entity.pdbx_description
1 polymer ?
#
loop_
_entity_poly.entity_id
_entity_poly.type
_entity_poly.pdbx_seq_one_letter_code
_entity_poly.pdbx_strand_id
1 'polypeptide(L)'
;MGNEQLFNVGDLFASNNEFETKLSLYEKIEKYSFTCTTGKLLKSLNNLPQEYNSALVYDERYFRCSVNPKPVTARNFKKKYPHITIIECPAILNIRTTKDKKFLRITKFMPDHDHEPDAPPRLQMYLEMVKKSVSPGGVRKKDTQTFPTQPATLAKNALEIFNEQDQDLSDNIHVLPLQETASSLEVYNDFVNPAIISEDNFNELLKKLQVNIEASTNEEEKNNKLRQVNKMLVFFNKDLIQCHFQSRDEGISSKLNDGSLKIHSGRSRRRRDKGRQLRPIGLPLRKMSSNSKTFENRKTPAQSVMFLSMIISERSLINDIVLGRKKISENDLKHLESTNISDALASTLITNDLIEKFFEPNAFVVYQKIIENKLVSNNWTCKECQRKLENNNSIECDLCLYWYHWNCVGVTEEIVTEWLCPKCLN
;
A
#
# COMPACT_ATOMS: atom_id res chain seq x y z
N MET A 1 21.92 0.48 35.28
CA MET A 1 20.95 1.50 34.84
C MET A 1 19.62 0.79 34.74
N GLY A 2 18.58 1.23 35.45
CA GLY A 2 17.28 0.55 35.45
C GLY A 2 16.64 0.68 34.07
N ASN A 3 16.11 -0.41 33.52
CA ASN A 3 15.29 -0.36 32.31
C ASN A 3 13.99 0.38 32.66
N GLU A 4 13.96 1.69 32.43
CA GLU A 4 12.72 2.45 32.53
C GLU A 4 11.76 1.92 31.45
N GLN A 5 10.65 1.33 31.89
CA GLN A 5 9.59 0.91 30.97
C GLN A 5 9.06 2.15 30.24
N LEU A 6 9.27 2.18 28.92
CA LEU A 6 8.83 3.28 28.06
C LEU A 6 7.31 3.49 28.12
N PHE A 7 6.52 2.44 28.34
CA PHE A 7 5.07 2.53 28.45
C PHE A 7 4.58 1.97 29.77
N ASN A 8 3.74 2.75 30.45
CA ASN A 8 2.99 2.29 31.61
C ASN A 8 1.48 2.40 31.35
N VAL A 9 0.72 1.47 31.91
CA VAL A 9 -0.75 1.56 31.90
C VAL A 9 -1.15 2.81 32.68
N GLY A 10 -1.89 3.71 32.04
CA GLY A 10 -2.27 5.01 32.59
C GLY A 10 -1.54 6.20 31.97
N ASP A 11 -0.45 5.98 31.22
CA ASP A 11 0.24 7.06 30.51
C ASP A 11 -0.75 7.87 29.65
N LEU A 12 -0.60 9.20 29.71
CA LEU A 12 -1.44 10.17 29.01
C LEU A 12 -0.68 10.83 27.88
N PHE A 13 -1.37 11.07 26.76
CA PHE A 13 -0.83 11.75 25.58
C PHE A 13 -1.79 12.85 25.16
N ALA A 14 -1.26 14.03 24.91
CA ALA A 14 -2.04 15.19 24.47
C ALA A 14 -2.42 15.12 22.99
N SER A 15 -1.72 14.32 22.19
CA SER A 15 -2.02 14.17 20.76
C SER A 15 -1.77 12.75 20.24
N ASN A 16 -2.35 12.44 19.07
CA ASN A 16 -2.03 11.21 18.34
C ASN A 16 -0.55 11.13 17.95
N ASN A 17 0.05 12.26 17.55
CA ASN A 17 1.44 12.33 17.11
C ASN A 17 2.44 12.05 18.25
N GLU A 18 2.16 12.56 19.44
CA GLU A 18 2.97 12.31 20.64
C GLU A 18 2.99 10.80 20.98
N PHE A 19 1.82 10.16 20.95
CA PHE A 19 1.71 8.71 21.15
C PHE A 19 2.47 7.92 20.08
N GLU A 20 2.31 8.27 18.80
CA GLU A 20 2.98 7.57 17.69
C GLU A 20 4.50 7.75 17.73
N THR A 21 4.99 8.90 18.17
CA THR A 21 6.43 9.15 18.39
C THR A 21 6.98 8.25 19.49
N LYS A 22 6.28 8.17 20.63
CA LYS A 22 6.68 7.29 21.75
C LYS A 22 6.60 5.81 21.37
N LEU A 23 5.59 5.43 20.57
CA LEU A 23 5.46 4.07 20.05
C LEU A 23 6.62 3.72 19.11
N SER A 24 6.96 4.61 18.17
CA SER A 24 8.09 4.39 17.27
C SER A 24 9.43 4.26 18.02
N LEU A 25 9.62 5.03 19.10
CA LEU A 25 10.80 4.89 19.95
C LEU A 25 10.84 3.52 20.65
N TYR A 26 9.71 3.08 21.21
CA TYR A 26 9.59 1.75 21.81
C TYR A 26 9.88 0.63 20.81
N GLU A 27 9.32 0.72 19.60
CA GLU A 27 9.55 -0.26 18.53
C GLU A 27 11.03 -0.36 18.14
N LYS A 28 11.74 0.77 18.11
CA LYS A 28 13.18 0.81 17.80
C LYS A 28 14.03 0.18 18.90
N ILE A 29 13.70 0.44 20.17
CA ILE A 29 14.46 -0.06 21.32
C ILE A 29 14.24 -1.57 21.49
N GLU A 30 12.99 -2.03 21.45
CA GLU A 30 12.64 -3.42 21.67
C GLU A 30 12.73 -4.29 20.40
N LYS A 31 12.94 -3.67 19.23
CA LYS A 31 12.99 -4.35 17.92
C LYS A 31 11.73 -5.17 17.60
N TYR A 32 10.58 -4.68 18.08
CA TYR A 32 9.27 -5.22 17.74
C TYR A 32 8.45 -4.14 17.05
N SER A 33 7.58 -4.52 16.13
CA SER A 33 6.65 -3.58 15.49
C SER A 33 5.21 -3.90 15.88
N PHE A 34 4.41 -2.85 16.05
CA PHE A 34 2.99 -2.89 16.34
C PHE A 34 2.20 -2.39 15.13
N THR A 35 1.17 -3.13 14.75
CA THR A 35 0.22 -2.71 13.72
C THR A 35 -1.12 -2.41 14.35
N CYS A 36 -1.72 -1.30 13.93
CA CYS A 36 -3.08 -0.95 14.30
C CYS A 36 -4.06 -1.93 13.61
N THR A 37 -4.81 -2.67 14.41
CA THR A 37 -5.77 -3.68 13.90
C THR A 37 -7.19 -3.13 13.81
N THR A 38 -7.59 -2.30 14.78
CA THR A 38 -8.90 -1.63 14.80
C THR A 38 -8.77 -0.23 15.37
N GLY A 39 -9.51 0.72 14.82
CA GLY A 39 -9.61 2.08 15.33
C GLY A 39 -11.05 2.59 15.24
N LYS A 40 -11.53 3.25 16.29
CA LYS A 40 -12.80 3.97 16.29
C LYS A 40 -12.50 5.45 16.20
N LEU A 41 -12.98 6.11 15.14
CA LEU A 41 -12.75 7.55 14.94
C LEU A 41 -13.55 8.36 15.95
N LEU A 42 -12.95 9.43 16.46
CA LEU A 42 -13.61 10.31 17.42
C LEU A 42 -14.85 10.97 16.82
N LYS A 43 -14.77 11.39 15.55
CA LYS A 43 -15.88 11.97 14.76
C LYS A 43 -17.10 11.05 14.58
N SER A 44 -16.94 9.74 14.80
CA SER A 44 -18.05 8.77 14.69
C SER A 44 -18.96 8.74 15.92
N LEU A 45 -18.63 9.49 16.97
CA LEU A 45 -19.43 9.58 18.19
C LEU A 45 -20.53 10.63 18.02
N ASN A 46 -21.79 10.22 18.21
CA ASN A 46 -22.94 11.11 18.09
C ASN A 46 -22.98 12.22 19.17
N ASN A 47 -22.25 12.06 20.28
CA ASN A 47 -22.28 12.96 21.44
C ASN A 47 -20.85 13.39 21.83
N LEU A 48 -20.19 14.16 20.97
CA LEU A 48 -18.91 14.77 21.30
C LEU A 48 -19.14 15.95 22.27
N PRO A 49 -18.41 16.02 23.40
CA PRO A 49 -18.46 17.20 24.26
C PRO A 49 -18.02 18.44 23.46
N GLN A 50 -18.61 19.60 23.81
CA GLN A 50 -18.35 20.88 23.12
C GLN A 50 -16.86 21.27 23.18
N GLU A 51 -16.18 20.91 24.27
CA GLU A 51 -14.75 21.06 24.45
C GLU A 51 -14.07 19.69 24.32
N TYR A 52 -13.59 19.36 23.12
CA TYR A 52 -12.72 18.20 22.91
C TYR A 52 -11.41 18.64 22.25
N ASN A 53 -10.36 17.87 22.46
CA ASN A 53 -9.07 18.14 21.86
C ASN A 53 -9.08 17.67 20.39
N SER A 54 -9.05 18.61 19.45
CA SER A 54 -9.06 18.34 18.01
C SER A 54 -7.79 17.63 17.51
N ALA A 55 -6.70 17.64 18.29
CA ALA A 55 -5.49 16.87 18.00
C ALA A 55 -5.68 15.36 18.21
N LEU A 56 -6.83 14.94 18.76
CA LEU A 56 -7.21 13.54 18.91
C LEU A 56 -8.09 13.10 17.73
N VAL A 57 -7.60 12.13 16.97
CA VAL A 57 -8.30 11.60 15.78
C VAL A 57 -9.17 10.39 16.15
N TYR A 58 -8.73 9.59 17.13
CA TYR A 58 -9.34 8.31 17.48
C TYR A 58 -9.85 8.29 18.92
N ASP A 59 -11.04 7.73 19.11
CA ASP A 59 -11.62 7.44 20.42
C ASP A 59 -10.94 6.24 21.09
N GLU A 60 -10.63 5.21 20.29
CA GLU A 60 -9.99 3.97 20.72
C GLU A 60 -9.15 3.39 19.57
N ARG A 61 -7.95 2.90 19.88
CA ARG A 61 -7.11 2.14 18.94
C ARG A 61 -6.49 0.94 19.61
N TYR A 62 -6.49 -0.16 18.87
CA TYR A 62 -5.96 -1.43 19.32
C TYR A 62 -4.81 -1.88 18.42
N PHE A 63 -3.65 -2.07 19.03
CA PHE A 63 -2.42 -2.46 18.39
C PHE A 63 -2.03 -3.89 18.79
N ARG A 64 -1.52 -4.64 17.82
CA ARG A 64 -0.93 -5.97 18.02
C ARG A 64 0.44 -6.02 17.38
N CYS A 65 1.32 -6.88 17.87
CA CYS A 65 2.58 -7.14 17.19
C CYS A 65 2.36 -7.54 15.72
N SER A 66 3.15 -6.99 14.79
CA SER A 66 3.06 -7.22 13.34
C SER A 66 3.36 -8.66 12.91
N VAL A 67 4.03 -9.44 13.76
CA VAL A 67 4.25 -10.87 13.53
C VAL A 67 2.93 -11.64 13.57
N ASN A 68 1.88 -11.10 14.21
CA ASN A 68 0.53 -11.64 14.09
C ASN A 68 -0.02 -11.39 12.68
N PRO A 69 -0.23 -12.43 11.86
CA PRO A 69 -0.89 -12.23 10.57
C PRO A 69 -2.27 -11.63 10.83
N LYS A 70 -2.63 -10.58 10.07
CA LYS A 70 -4.02 -10.10 10.04
C LYS A 70 -4.93 -11.33 9.86
N PRO A 71 -6.06 -11.42 10.57
CA PRO A 71 -6.98 -12.54 10.46
C PRO A 71 -7.67 -12.53 9.09
N VAL A 72 -6.94 -12.89 8.03
CA VAL A 72 -7.46 -13.12 6.70
C VAL A 72 -8.23 -14.44 6.79
N THR A 73 -9.49 -14.36 7.22
CA THR A 73 -10.43 -15.47 7.39
C THR A 73 -9.74 -16.76 7.84
N ALA A 74 -9.32 -16.83 9.11
CA ALA A 74 -8.68 -18.02 9.71
C ALA A 74 -9.41 -19.34 9.36
N ARG A 75 -10.71 -19.29 9.03
CA ARG A 75 -11.50 -20.39 8.46
C ARG A 75 -10.93 -21.02 7.19
N ASN A 76 -10.44 -20.23 6.22
CA ASN A 76 -9.91 -20.78 4.96
C ASN A 76 -8.49 -21.32 5.12
N PHE A 77 -7.69 -20.70 5.99
CA PHE A 77 -6.33 -21.14 6.27
C PHE A 77 -6.30 -22.42 7.12
N LYS A 78 -7.09 -22.49 8.20
CA LYS A 78 -7.25 -23.72 9.01
C LYS A 78 -7.81 -24.89 8.20
N LYS A 79 -8.66 -24.64 7.20
CA LYS A 79 -9.13 -25.69 6.28
C LYS A 79 -8.01 -26.26 5.41
N LYS A 80 -7.04 -25.44 5.01
CA LYS A 80 -5.97 -25.83 4.10
C LYS A 80 -4.75 -26.41 4.84
N TYR A 81 -4.51 -25.97 6.07
CA TYR A 81 -3.38 -26.40 6.91
C TYR A 81 -3.82 -26.60 8.37
N PRO A 82 -4.55 -27.68 8.69
CA PRO A 82 -5.13 -27.89 10.02
C PRO A 82 -4.08 -28.10 11.14
N HIS A 83 -2.84 -28.44 10.76
CA HIS A 83 -1.72 -28.68 11.68
C HIS A 83 -0.88 -27.43 11.99
N ILE A 84 -1.09 -26.32 11.27
CA ILE A 84 -0.38 -25.06 11.55
C ILE A 84 -1.15 -24.32 12.64
N THR A 85 -0.62 -24.38 13.86
CA THR A 85 -1.00 -23.47 14.95
C THR A 85 -0.40 -22.11 14.64
N ILE A 86 -1.23 -21.14 14.27
CA ILE A 86 -0.82 -19.73 14.23
C ILE A 86 -0.50 -19.37 15.69
N ILE A 87 0.77 -19.11 15.98
CA ILE A 87 1.18 -18.58 17.28
C ILE A 87 0.71 -17.13 17.28
N GLU A 88 -0.30 -16.84 18.10
CA GLU A 88 -0.72 -15.47 18.33
C GLU A 88 0.21 -14.87 19.37
N CYS A 89 1.08 -13.95 18.96
CA CYS A 89 1.91 -13.17 19.86
C CYS A 89 1.02 -12.44 20.89
N PRO A 90 1.30 -12.59 22.21
CA PRO A 90 0.47 -12.02 23.26
C PRO A 90 0.64 -10.50 23.42
N ALA A 91 1.66 -9.91 22.77
CA ALA A 91 1.95 -8.49 22.84
C ALA A 91 0.82 -7.62 22.26
N ILE A 92 0.23 -6.79 23.11
CA ILE A 92 -0.92 -5.95 22.79
C ILE A 92 -0.83 -4.59 23.47
N LEU A 93 -1.29 -3.55 22.76
CA LEU A 93 -1.36 -2.19 23.26
C LEU A 93 -2.72 -1.59 22.90
N ASN A 94 -3.47 -1.15 23.91
CA ASN A 94 -4.77 -0.50 23.73
C ASN A 94 -4.74 0.91 24.29
N ILE A 95 -5.10 1.88 23.45
CA ILE A 95 -5.29 3.27 23.85
C ILE A 95 -6.74 3.69 23.69
N ARG A 96 -7.21 4.48 24.65
CA ARG A 96 -8.55 5.07 24.62
C ARG A 96 -8.49 6.50 25.11
N THR A 97 -9.32 7.37 24.53
CA THR A 97 -9.48 8.73 25.04
C THR A 97 -10.03 8.75 26.47
N THR A 98 -9.64 9.75 27.25
CA THR A 98 -10.23 10.01 28.57
C THR A 98 -11.72 10.36 28.43
N LYS A 99 -12.48 10.33 29.53
CA LYS A 99 -13.91 10.69 29.52
C LYS A 99 -14.14 12.10 28.96
N ASP A 100 -13.23 13.01 29.29
CA ASP A 100 -13.28 14.42 28.88
C ASP A 100 -12.73 14.65 27.46
N LYS A 101 -12.27 13.61 26.76
CA LYS A 101 -11.73 13.69 25.39
C LYS A 101 -10.58 14.69 25.21
N LYS A 102 -9.79 14.89 26.27
CA LYS A 102 -8.61 15.79 26.26
C LYS A 102 -7.29 15.06 26.02
N PHE A 103 -7.20 13.80 26.44
CA PHE A 103 -5.99 12.98 26.35
C PHE A 103 -6.29 11.58 25.82
N LEU A 104 -5.30 10.94 25.21
CA LEU A 104 -5.26 9.48 25.02
C LEU A 104 -4.63 8.84 26.25
N ARG A 105 -5.18 7.71 26.69
CA ARG A 105 -4.67 6.94 27.83
C ARG A 105 -4.38 5.51 27.41
N ILE A 106 -3.24 4.97 27.84
CA ILE A 106 -2.97 3.52 27.73
C ILE A 106 -3.87 2.79 28.70
N THR A 107 -4.78 1.97 28.17
CA THR A 107 -5.73 1.17 28.97
C THR A 107 -5.25 -0.25 29.20
N LYS A 108 -4.44 -0.78 28.29
CA LYS A 108 -3.85 -2.11 28.39
C LYS A 108 -2.52 -2.12 27.66
N PHE A 109 -1.51 -2.68 28.29
CA PHE A 109 -0.21 -2.89 27.69
C PHE A 109 0.33 -4.25 28.18
N MET A 110 0.65 -5.13 27.25
CA MET A 110 1.33 -6.40 27.48
C MET A 110 2.56 -6.40 26.58
N PRO A 111 3.77 -6.23 27.14
CA PRO A 111 4.99 -6.14 26.35
C PRO A 111 5.57 -7.51 25.99
N ASP A 112 5.09 -8.60 26.59
CA ASP A 112 5.70 -9.92 26.39
C ASP A 112 5.45 -10.44 24.98
N HIS A 113 6.52 -10.92 24.33
CA HIS A 113 6.51 -11.53 23.01
C HIS A 113 6.92 -13.00 23.10
N ASP A 114 6.17 -13.89 22.46
CA ASP A 114 6.50 -15.33 22.34
C ASP A 114 7.34 -15.61 21.07
N HIS A 115 8.13 -14.63 20.62
CA HIS A 115 8.95 -14.72 19.43
C HIS A 115 10.20 -13.87 19.54
N GLU A 116 11.23 -14.25 18.78
CA GLU A 116 12.44 -13.42 18.69
C GLU A 116 12.15 -12.10 17.97
N PRO A 117 12.86 -11.02 18.34
CA PRO A 117 12.83 -9.76 17.60
C PRO A 117 13.26 -10.01 16.15
N ASP A 118 12.65 -9.31 15.20
CA ASP A 118 12.94 -9.41 13.76
C ASP A 118 12.67 -10.76 13.08
N ALA A 119 12.10 -11.76 13.76
CA ALA A 119 11.73 -13.02 13.13
C ALA A 119 10.74 -12.77 11.98
N PRO A 120 11.09 -13.05 10.71
CA PRO A 120 10.15 -12.90 9.61
C PRO A 120 8.91 -13.77 9.92
N PRO A 121 7.67 -13.29 9.69
CA PRO A 121 6.46 -14.05 10.01
C PRO A 121 6.43 -15.47 9.40
N ARG A 122 7.18 -15.69 8.32
CA ARG A 122 7.37 -17.00 7.68
C ARG A 122 8.49 -17.85 8.28
N LEU A 123 9.55 -17.23 8.79
CA LEU A 123 10.72 -17.94 9.33
C LEU A 123 10.35 -18.61 10.66
N GLN A 124 9.58 -17.93 11.51
CA GLN A 124 9.15 -18.51 12.77
C GLN A 124 8.18 -19.69 12.56
N MET A 125 7.30 -19.59 11.56
CA MET A 125 6.47 -20.70 11.10
C MET A 125 7.34 -21.89 10.64
N TYR A 126 8.45 -21.63 9.95
CA TYR A 126 9.39 -22.65 9.50
C TYR A 126 10.17 -23.29 10.67
N LEU A 127 10.64 -22.49 11.62
CA LEU A 127 11.35 -22.97 12.82
C LEU A 127 10.46 -23.89 13.67
N GLU A 128 9.16 -23.60 13.78
CA GLU A 128 8.19 -24.49 14.44
C GLU A 128 7.94 -25.78 13.67
N MET A 129 7.89 -25.73 12.33
CA MET A 129 7.81 -26.94 11.50
C MET A 129 9.04 -27.84 11.70
N VAL A 130 10.23 -27.24 11.82
CA VAL A 130 11.48 -27.96 12.07
C VAL A 130 11.56 -28.51 13.51
N LYS A 131 11.17 -27.74 14.53
CA LYS A 131 11.14 -28.22 15.92
C LYS A 131 10.18 -29.41 16.11
N LYS A 132 9.03 -29.40 15.42
CA LYS A 132 8.06 -30.53 15.46
C LYS A 132 8.53 -31.75 14.67
N SER A 133 9.32 -31.58 13.61
CA SER A 133 9.89 -32.72 12.87
C SER A 133 11.11 -33.35 13.57
N VAL A 134 11.72 -32.65 14.52
CA VAL A 134 12.92 -33.10 15.27
C VAL A 134 12.59 -33.66 16.67
N SER A 135 11.31 -33.76 17.05
CA SER A 135 10.94 -34.41 18.32
C SER A 135 11.41 -35.89 18.35
N PRO A 136 12.19 -36.32 19.36
CA PRO A 136 12.75 -37.66 19.44
C PRO A 136 11.68 -38.67 19.85
N GLY A 137 10.83 -39.06 18.89
CA GLY A 137 9.77 -40.05 19.07
C GLY A 137 10.13 -41.41 18.50
N GLY A 138 10.73 -42.27 19.33
CA GLY A 138 10.56 -43.73 19.26
C GLY A 138 11.27 -44.48 18.14
N VAL A 139 12.51 -44.90 18.41
CA VAL A 139 13.18 -45.98 17.66
C VAL A 139 12.35 -47.27 17.80
N ARG A 140 11.53 -47.59 16.81
CA ARG A 140 11.09 -48.97 16.57
C ARG A 140 12.11 -49.64 15.66
N LYS A 141 12.95 -50.50 16.26
CA LYS A 141 13.73 -51.49 15.51
C LYS A 141 12.77 -52.37 14.72
N LYS A 142 12.84 -52.33 13.40
CA LYS A 142 12.68 -53.50 12.54
C LYS A 142 13.21 -53.23 11.13
N ASP A 143 14.10 -54.16 10.76
CA ASP A 143 14.43 -54.66 9.43
C ASP A 143 15.21 -53.74 8.47
N THR A 144 16.51 -54.03 8.46
CA THR A 144 17.51 -53.82 7.41
C THR A 144 16.95 -54.04 5.99
N GLN A 145 16.93 -52.96 5.21
CA GLN A 145 17.28 -52.99 3.79
C GLN A 145 18.13 -51.75 3.46
N THR A 146 19.32 -52.03 2.94
CA THR A 146 20.35 -51.08 2.52
C THR A 146 19.94 -50.32 1.26
N PHE A 147 19.90 -48.99 1.34
CA PHE A 147 20.00 -48.06 0.20
C PHE A 147 20.90 -46.87 0.60
N PRO A 148 21.60 -46.24 -0.37
CA PRO A 148 22.74 -45.39 -0.08
C PRO A 148 22.33 -44.05 0.54
N THR A 149 23.04 -43.71 1.60
CA THR A 149 23.01 -42.47 2.38
C THR A 149 23.36 -41.24 1.55
N GLN A 150 22.45 -40.27 1.42
CA GLN A 150 22.76 -38.83 1.42
C GLN A 150 21.54 -38.00 1.91
N PRO A 151 21.52 -37.57 3.18
CA PRO A 151 20.86 -36.30 3.52
C PRO A 151 21.70 -35.37 4.42
N ALA A 152 22.97 -35.67 4.69
CA ALA A 152 23.81 -34.85 5.56
C ALA A 152 24.54 -33.68 4.86
N THR A 153 24.55 -33.65 3.51
CA THR A 153 25.28 -32.64 2.72
C THR A 153 24.46 -31.41 2.34
N LEU A 154 23.13 -31.44 2.44
CA LEU A 154 22.29 -30.28 2.10
C LEU A 154 22.11 -29.27 3.24
N ALA A 155 22.19 -29.72 4.49
CA ALA A 155 22.10 -28.83 5.67
C ALA A 155 23.42 -28.12 5.99
N LYS A 156 24.57 -28.73 5.66
CA LYS A 156 25.88 -28.09 5.78
C LYS A 156 26.12 -27.00 4.73
N ASN A 157 25.72 -27.27 3.47
CA ASN A 157 25.90 -26.29 2.39
C ASN A 157 25.04 -25.02 2.58
N ALA A 158 23.90 -25.10 3.28
CA ALA A 158 23.08 -23.91 3.56
C ALA A 158 23.68 -23.01 4.67
N LEU A 159 24.54 -23.54 5.54
CA LEU A 159 25.23 -22.79 6.60
C LEU A 159 26.58 -22.23 6.14
N GLU A 160 27.26 -22.90 5.21
CA GLU A 160 28.53 -22.40 4.63
C GLU A 160 28.30 -21.26 3.62
N ILE A 161 27.22 -21.28 2.85
CA ILE A 161 26.89 -20.20 1.88
C ILE A 161 26.56 -18.87 2.56
N PHE A 162 26.15 -18.87 3.84
CA PHE A 162 25.88 -17.65 4.60
C PHE A 162 27.10 -17.04 5.30
N ASN A 163 28.23 -17.77 5.39
CA ASN A 163 29.41 -17.32 6.12
C ASN A 163 30.58 -16.87 5.20
N GLU A 164 30.47 -17.01 3.88
CA GLU A 164 31.54 -16.65 2.92
C GLU A 164 31.36 -15.27 2.24
N GLN A 165 30.43 -14.42 2.70
CA GLN A 165 30.24 -13.07 2.12
C GLN A 165 30.73 -11.89 2.99
N ASP A 166 31.39 -12.14 4.13
CA ASP A 166 31.81 -11.07 5.06
C ASP A 166 33.31 -11.10 5.46
N GLN A 167 34.18 -11.60 4.57
CA GLN A 167 35.63 -11.48 4.75
C GLN A 167 36.31 -11.03 3.47
N ASP A 168 36.22 -9.73 3.18
CA ASP A 168 37.27 -8.97 2.48
C ASP A 168 36.86 -7.50 2.46
N LEU A 169 37.32 -6.74 3.46
CA LEU A 169 37.58 -5.28 3.46
C LEU A 169 37.93 -4.84 4.89
N SER A 170 39.00 -5.41 5.45
CA SER A 170 39.76 -4.76 6.52
C SER A 170 41.15 -4.48 5.96
N ASP A 171 41.41 -3.23 5.62
CA ASP A 171 42.67 -2.53 5.89
C ASP A 171 42.74 -1.23 5.07
N ASN A 172 42.85 -0.11 5.80
CA ASN A 172 43.18 1.27 5.41
C ASN A 172 42.08 2.30 5.71
N ILE A 173 41.99 2.71 6.98
CA ILE A 173 41.55 4.06 7.32
C ILE A 173 42.54 4.65 8.32
N HIS A 174 43.38 5.57 7.83
CA HIS A 174 44.12 6.51 8.66
C HIS A 174 43.15 7.49 9.30
N VAL A 175 43.21 7.57 10.63
CA VAL A 175 42.49 8.53 11.46
C VAL A 175 43.14 9.91 11.33
N LEU A 176 42.38 10.92 10.90
CA LEU A 176 42.57 12.32 11.30
C LEU A 176 41.21 13.02 11.47
N PRO A 177 41.10 13.98 12.41
CA PRO A 177 39.83 14.47 12.95
C PRO A 177 39.28 15.62 12.11
N LEU A 178 37.96 15.65 11.91
CA LEU A 178 37.27 16.82 11.37
C LEU A 178 36.23 17.33 12.36
N GLN A 179 36.41 18.60 12.67
CA GLN A 179 35.64 19.43 13.57
C GLN A 179 34.19 19.58 13.10
N GLU A 180 33.31 19.70 14.08
CA GLU A 180 31.90 20.02 13.95
C GLU A 180 31.67 21.33 13.17
N THR A 181 30.81 21.29 12.15
CA THR A 181 30.08 22.47 11.69
C THR A 181 28.59 22.16 11.70
N ALA A 182 27.95 22.55 12.80
CA ALA A 182 26.50 22.68 12.90
C ALA A 182 26.05 23.86 12.03
N SER A 183 25.65 23.62 10.77
CA SER A 183 24.87 24.61 10.00
C SER A 183 23.87 24.02 9.00
N SER A 184 23.84 22.68 8.83
CA SER A 184 22.97 22.03 7.84
C SER A 184 21.62 21.57 8.41
N LEU A 185 21.40 21.65 9.73
CA LEU A 185 20.26 21.05 10.42
C LEU A 185 19.10 22.03 10.69
N GLU A 186 19.30 23.34 10.51
CA GLU A 186 18.27 24.34 10.82
C GLU A 186 17.23 24.54 9.69
N VAL A 187 17.54 24.12 8.46
CA VAL A 187 16.60 24.25 7.33
C VAL A 187 15.55 23.13 7.30
N TYR A 188 15.66 22.11 8.15
CA TYR A 188 14.80 20.92 8.05
C TYR A 188 13.53 20.97 8.94
N ASN A 189 13.52 21.78 10.00
CA ASN A 189 12.41 21.77 10.97
C ASN A 189 11.25 22.73 10.61
N ASP A 190 11.43 23.64 9.66
CA ASP A 190 10.39 24.62 9.28
C ASP A 190 9.45 24.15 8.15
N PHE A 191 9.70 22.99 7.52
CA PHE A 191 9.05 22.65 6.24
C PHE A 191 8.13 21.42 6.23
N VAL A 192 7.83 20.84 7.40
CA VAL A 192 6.85 19.73 7.48
C VAL A 192 5.61 20.17 8.25
N ASN A 193 4.80 21.01 7.61
CA ASN A 193 3.40 21.13 7.95
C ASN A 193 2.58 21.13 6.66
N PRO A 194 1.92 20.02 6.29
CA PRO A 194 1.10 19.92 5.08
C PRO A 194 -0.25 20.60 5.33
N ALA A 195 -0.23 21.92 5.50
CA ALA A 195 -1.41 22.76 5.43
C ALA A 195 -1.40 23.43 4.05
N ILE A 196 -2.40 23.09 3.23
CA ILE A 196 -2.80 23.71 1.95
C ILE A 196 -1.83 24.78 1.44
N ILE A 197 -0.81 24.34 0.68
CA ILE A 197 0.09 25.25 -0.02
C ILE A 197 -0.67 25.77 -1.24
N SER A 198 -0.89 27.08 -1.33
CA SER A 198 -1.47 27.69 -2.53
C SER A 198 -0.58 27.45 -3.75
N GLU A 199 -1.16 27.44 -4.95
CA GLU A 199 -0.43 27.24 -6.22
C GLU A 199 0.75 28.24 -6.36
N ASP A 200 0.56 29.48 -5.91
CA ASP A 200 1.60 30.51 -5.88
C ASP A 200 2.76 30.16 -4.94
N ASN A 201 2.47 29.63 -3.74
CA ASN A 201 3.48 29.22 -2.78
C ASN A 201 4.26 27.99 -3.27
N PHE A 202 3.61 27.09 -4.01
CA PHE A 202 4.26 25.93 -4.61
C PHE A 202 5.21 26.34 -5.75
N ASN A 203 4.79 27.26 -6.61
CA ASN A 203 5.62 27.78 -7.69
C ASN A 203 6.85 28.54 -7.16
N GLU A 204 6.72 29.26 -6.04
CA GLU A 204 7.86 29.88 -5.37
C GLU A 204 8.82 28.84 -4.77
N LEU A 205 8.27 27.75 -4.21
CA LEU A 205 9.05 26.64 -3.66
C LEU A 205 9.82 25.87 -4.75
N LEU A 206 9.21 25.65 -5.92
CA LEU A 206 9.89 25.09 -7.09
C LEU A 206 11.05 25.97 -7.55
N LYS A 207 10.86 27.29 -7.61
CA LYS A 207 11.94 28.24 -7.96
C LYS A 207 13.11 28.18 -6.97
N LYS A 208 12.82 28.11 -5.66
CA LYS A 208 13.86 28.00 -4.61
C LYS A 208 14.64 26.68 -4.73
N LEU A 209 13.97 25.59 -5.06
CA LEU A 209 14.61 24.29 -5.26
C LEU A 209 15.44 24.25 -6.54
N GLN A 210 14.96 24.87 -7.62
CA GLN A 210 15.70 25.01 -8.87
C GLN A 210 17.05 25.71 -8.64
N VAL A 211 17.03 26.83 -7.92
CA VAL A 211 18.25 27.59 -7.57
C VAL A 211 19.21 26.75 -6.70
N ASN A 212 18.68 25.94 -5.78
CA ASN A 212 19.51 25.04 -4.94
C ASN A 212 20.14 23.89 -5.75
N ILE A 213 19.41 23.34 -6.72
CA ILE A 213 19.93 22.32 -7.65
C ILE A 213 21.04 22.92 -8.51
N GLU A 214 20.85 24.12 -9.03
CA GLU A 214 21.84 24.82 -9.87
C GLU A 214 23.10 25.24 -9.09
N ALA A 215 22.96 25.51 -7.78
CA ALA A 215 24.08 25.83 -6.90
C ALA A 215 24.91 24.60 -6.48
N SER A 216 24.47 23.38 -6.77
CA SER A 216 25.18 22.15 -6.38
C SER A 216 26.32 21.86 -7.36
N THR A 217 27.56 21.77 -6.87
CA THR A 217 28.76 21.53 -7.69
C THR A 217 29.02 20.05 -7.99
N ASN A 218 28.40 19.14 -7.23
CA ASN A 218 28.50 17.70 -7.43
C ASN A 218 27.30 17.17 -8.26
N GLU A 219 27.60 16.51 -9.37
CA GLU A 219 26.61 15.91 -10.30
C GLU A 219 25.72 14.86 -9.60
N GLU A 220 26.26 14.10 -8.64
CA GLU A 220 25.51 13.10 -7.88
C GLU A 220 24.52 13.75 -6.91
N GLU A 221 24.94 14.83 -6.24
CA GLU A 221 24.09 15.62 -5.35
C GLU A 221 22.96 16.30 -6.13
N LYS A 222 23.28 16.85 -7.31
CA LYS A 222 22.33 17.45 -8.24
C LYS A 222 21.26 16.44 -8.67
N ASN A 223 21.67 15.22 -9.04
CA ASN A 223 20.76 14.14 -9.43
C ASN A 223 19.88 13.66 -8.27
N ASN A 224 20.41 13.60 -7.05
CA ASN A 224 19.63 13.23 -5.86
C ASN A 224 18.59 14.30 -5.50
N LYS A 225 18.96 15.59 -5.54
CA LYS A 225 18.01 16.70 -5.34
C LYS A 225 16.94 16.73 -6.41
N LEU A 226 17.30 16.50 -7.68
CA LEU A 226 16.34 16.41 -8.79
C LEU A 226 15.34 15.26 -8.61
N ARG A 227 15.80 14.08 -8.17
CA ARG A 227 14.92 12.94 -7.82
C ARG A 227 13.95 13.27 -6.70
N GLN A 228 14.37 14.05 -5.69
CA GLN A 228 13.50 14.48 -4.60
C GLN A 228 12.43 15.47 -5.09
N VAL A 229 12.79 16.43 -5.95
CA VAL A 229 11.84 17.37 -6.57
C VAL A 229 10.80 16.62 -7.42
N ASN A 230 11.24 15.64 -8.24
CA ASN A 230 10.33 14.84 -9.05
C ASN A 230 9.35 14.02 -8.18
N LYS A 231 9.80 13.48 -7.04
CA LYS A 231 8.90 12.81 -6.09
C LYS A 231 7.84 13.77 -5.51
N MET A 232 8.22 15.01 -5.18
CA MET A 232 7.27 16.01 -4.70
C MET A 232 6.29 16.48 -5.77
N LEU A 233 6.74 16.65 -7.02
CA LEU A 233 5.88 17.01 -8.16
C LEU A 233 4.81 15.94 -8.43
N VAL A 234 5.19 14.67 -8.38
CA VAL A 234 4.24 13.55 -8.52
C VAL A 234 3.20 13.56 -7.39
N PHE A 235 3.62 13.88 -6.17
CA PHE A 235 2.73 13.99 -5.01
C PHE A 235 1.79 15.21 -5.12
N PHE A 236 2.30 16.37 -5.51
CA PHE A 236 1.51 17.60 -5.65
C PHE A 236 0.50 17.52 -6.81
N ASN A 237 0.87 16.89 -7.93
CA ASN A 237 -0.05 16.64 -9.04
C ASN A 237 -1.20 15.70 -8.62
N LYS A 238 -0.93 14.73 -7.74
CA LYS A 238 -1.96 13.86 -7.17
C LYS A 238 -2.97 14.65 -6.32
N ASP A 239 -2.49 15.61 -5.54
CA ASP A 239 -3.34 16.46 -4.68
C ASP A 239 -4.07 17.57 -5.46
N LEU A 240 -3.47 18.17 -6.49
CA LEU A 240 -4.15 19.12 -7.38
C LEU A 240 -5.29 18.46 -8.17
N ILE A 241 -5.06 17.25 -8.68
CA ILE A 241 -6.10 16.45 -9.33
C ILE A 241 -7.21 16.07 -8.34
N GLN A 242 -6.96 16.06 -7.02
CA GLN A 242 -7.98 15.71 -6.02
C GLN A 242 -8.70 16.95 -5.43
N CYS A 243 -8.00 18.08 -5.30
CA CYS A 243 -8.52 19.33 -4.74
C CYS A 243 -9.38 20.15 -5.71
N HIS A 244 -9.15 20.07 -7.03
CA HIS A 244 -10.01 20.74 -8.02
C HIS A 244 -11.46 20.18 -8.06
N PHE A 245 -11.72 19.04 -7.42
CA PHE A 245 -13.03 18.39 -7.39
C PHE A 245 -13.86 18.69 -6.13
N GLN A 246 -13.27 19.28 -5.08
CA GLN A 246 -13.95 19.48 -3.79
C GLN A 246 -14.52 20.89 -3.55
N SER A 247 -14.24 21.86 -4.43
CA SER A 247 -14.65 23.26 -4.24
C SER A 247 -15.92 23.63 -5.01
N ARG A 248 -17.05 22.97 -4.74
CA ARG A 248 -18.37 23.47 -5.17
C ARG A 248 -19.59 22.88 -4.46
N ASP A 249 -19.56 22.81 -3.13
CA ASP A 249 -20.75 22.57 -2.31
C ASP A 249 -20.91 23.62 -1.21
N GLU A 250 -21.03 24.88 -1.60
CA GLU A 250 -21.66 25.91 -0.76
C GLU A 250 -22.65 26.72 -1.60
N GLY A 251 -23.91 26.29 -1.56
CA GLY A 251 -25.03 27.10 -2.04
C GLY A 251 -26.07 26.29 -2.80
N ILE A 252 -27.04 25.73 -2.08
CA ILE A 252 -28.50 25.81 -2.31
C ILE A 252 -29.15 24.93 -1.23
N SER A 253 -29.57 25.56 -0.13
CA SER A 253 -30.56 25.01 0.79
C SER A 253 -31.52 26.13 1.14
N SER A 254 -32.72 26.11 0.54
CA SER A 254 -33.94 26.48 1.26
C SER A 254 -35.21 26.15 0.46
N LYS A 255 -36.22 25.70 1.22
CA LYS A 255 -37.67 25.63 0.95
C LYS A 255 -38.17 24.38 0.21
N LEU A 256 -38.83 23.49 0.95
CA LEU A 256 -40.29 23.49 1.10
C LEU A 256 -40.70 22.60 2.29
N ASN A 257 -41.35 23.21 3.28
CA ASN A 257 -42.24 22.53 4.23
C ASN A 257 -43.60 22.42 3.56
N ASP A 258 -44.22 21.24 3.59
CA ASP A 258 -45.64 21.11 3.97
C ASP A 258 -46.08 19.64 4.09
N GLY A 259 -47.05 19.39 4.96
CA GLY A 259 -47.97 18.26 4.80
C GLY A 259 -47.78 17.06 5.72
N SER A 260 -48.20 17.20 6.97
CA SER A 260 -48.50 16.09 7.89
C SER A 260 -49.54 15.12 7.32
N LEU A 261 -49.19 13.83 7.18
CA LEU A 261 -50.15 12.74 6.98
C LEU A 261 -49.86 11.60 7.98
N LYS A 262 -50.79 11.41 8.93
CA LYS A 262 -50.82 10.29 9.86
C LYS A 262 -51.10 8.99 9.10
N ILE A 263 -50.15 8.06 9.10
CA ILE A 263 -50.33 6.72 8.53
C ILE A 263 -50.69 5.75 9.66
N HIS A 264 -51.88 5.16 9.57
CA HIS A 264 -52.39 4.12 10.45
C HIS A 264 -51.48 2.88 10.44
N SER A 265 -50.99 2.50 11.61
CA SER A 265 -50.31 1.24 11.88
C SER A 265 -51.33 0.10 11.94
N GLY A 266 -51.34 -0.78 10.93
CA GLY A 266 -52.12 -2.02 11.04
C GLY A 266 -52.51 -2.68 9.73
N ARG A 267 -51.56 -3.10 8.89
CA ARG A 267 -51.81 -4.15 7.89
C ARG A 267 -50.64 -5.12 7.80
N SER A 268 -50.99 -6.39 7.98
CA SER A 268 -50.16 -7.59 7.91
C SER A 268 -49.15 -7.56 6.75
N ARG A 269 -47.90 -7.91 7.07
CA ARG A 269 -46.77 -8.10 6.14
C ARG A 269 -47.12 -9.18 5.11
N ARG A 270 -47.79 -8.80 4.01
CA ARG A 270 -47.83 -9.64 2.81
C ARG A 270 -46.40 -9.83 2.32
N ARG A 271 -46.03 -11.10 2.16
CA ARG A 271 -44.70 -11.58 1.79
C ARG A 271 -44.21 -10.81 0.56
N ARG A 272 -43.10 -10.10 0.72
CA ARG A 272 -42.42 -9.35 -0.35
C ARG A 272 -41.94 -10.36 -1.41
N ASP A 273 -42.35 -10.15 -2.66
CA ASP A 273 -42.10 -11.07 -3.76
C ASP A 273 -40.60 -11.32 -3.97
N LYS A 274 -40.19 -12.57 -3.76
CA LYS A 274 -38.85 -13.08 -4.13
C LYS A 274 -38.65 -13.17 -5.65
N GLY A 275 -39.63 -12.76 -6.46
CA GLY A 275 -39.62 -12.86 -7.91
C GLY A 275 -38.53 -12.03 -8.60
N ARG A 276 -37.97 -11.00 -7.95
CA ARG A 276 -36.92 -10.15 -8.57
C ARG A 276 -35.52 -10.77 -8.54
N GLN A 277 -35.31 -11.88 -7.79
CA GLN A 277 -34.01 -12.53 -7.67
C GLN A 277 -33.92 -13.89 -8.37
N LEU A 278 -35.01 -14.33 -9.02
CA LEU A 278 -35.08 -15.61 -9.70
C LEU A 278 -35.38 -15.40 -11.18
N ARG A 279 -34.78 -16.21 -12.05
CA ARG A 279 -35.21 -16.36 -13.45
C ARG A 279 -36.66 -16.88 -13.48
N PRO A 280 -37.39 -16.76 -14.61
CA PRO A 280 -38.75 -17.30 -14.74
C PRO A 280 -38.90 -18.80 -14.35
N ILE A 281 -37.82 -19.57 -14.37
CA ILE A 281 -37.77 -21.00 -13.97
C ILE A 281 -37.52 -21.19 -12.45
N GLY A 282 -37.49 -20.12 -11.64
CA GLY A 282 -37.23 -20.20 -10.20
C GLY A 282 -35.76 -20.43 -9.83
N LEU A 283 -34.84 -20.44 -10.81
CA LEU A 283 -33.40 -20.49 -10.56
C LEU A 283 -32.90 -19.11 -10.11
N PRO A 284 -32.01 -19.02 -9.11
CA PRO A 284 -31.41 -17.75 -8.74
C PRO A 284 -30.77 -17.11 -9.98
N LEU A 285 -31.04 -15.82 -10.19
CA LEU A 285 -30.27 -15.01 -11.11
C LEU A 285 -28.80 -15.24 -10.76
N ARG A 286 -28.02 -15.78 -11.71
CA ARG A 286 -26.56 -15.95 -11.55
C ARG A 286 -26.06 -14.61 -11.04
N LYS A 287 -25.63 -14.56 -9.78
CA LYS A 287 -24.82 -13.43 -9.31
C LYS A 287 -23.65 -13.42 -10.28
N MET A 288 -23.56 -12.38 -11.10
CA MET A 288 -22.36 -12.11 -11.90
C MET A 288 -21.21 -12.27 -10.92
N SER A 289 -20.40 -13.30 -11.13
CA SER A 289 -19.29 -13.59 -10.25
C SER A 289 -18.43 -12.34 -10.31
N SER A 290 -18.31 -11.63 -9.19
CA SER A 290 -17.47 -10.44 -9.02
C SER A 290 -15.97 -10.80 -9.07
N ASN A 291 -15.60 -11.73 -9.96
CA ASN A 291 -14.24 -12.20 -10.19
C ASN A 291 -13.38 -11.15 -10.88
N SER A 292 -13.95 -10.02 -11.31
CA SER A 292 -13.21 -8.85 -11.78
C SER A 292 -12.54 -8.17 -10.58
N LYS A 293 -11.44 -8.76 -10.11
CA LYS A 293 -10.53 -8.09 -9.19
C LYS A 293 -9.92 -6.88 -9.89
N THR A 294 -9.85 -5.74 -9.22
CA THR A 294 -9.07 -4.58 -9.67
C THR A 294 -7.62 -4.94 -9.91
N PHE A 295 -6.91 -4.11 -10.66
CA PHE A 295 -5.52 -4.31 -11.06
C PHE A 295 -4.65 -4.54 -9.84
N GLU A 296 -4.75 -3.70 -8.80
CA GLU A 296 -4.00 -3.85 -7.53
C GLU A 296 -4.26 -5.19 -6.84
N ASN A 297 -5.51 -5.67 -6.89
CA ASN A 297 -5.94 -6.90 -6.23
C ASN A 297 -5.64 -8.18 -7.04
N ARG A 298 -5.05 -8.05 -8.24
CA ARG A 298 -4.60 -9.20 -9.03
C ARG A 298 -3.32 -9.80 -8.47
N LYS A 299 -3.10 -11.09 -8.76
CA LYS A 299 -1.81 -11.72 -8.47
C LYS A 299 -0.74 -11.08 -9.34
N THR A 300 0.47 -10.93 -8.80
CA THR A 300 1.61 -10.32 -9.50
C THR A 300 1.85 -10.85 -10.92
N PRO A 301 1.76 -12.16 -11.23
CA PRO A 301 1.97 -12.62 -12.60
C PRO A 301 0.90 -12.12 -13.58
N ALA A 302 -0.35 -12.00 -13.11
CA ALA A 302 -1.45 -11.51 -13.94
C ALA A 302 -1.35 -10.00 -14.19
N GLN A 303 -0.86 -9.23 -13.20
CA GLN A 303 -0.53 -7.82 -13.39
C GLN A 303 0.59 -7.66 -14.43
N SER A 304 1.65 -8.46 -14.31
CA SER A 304 2.78 -8.42 -15.23
C SER A 304 2.39 -8.76 -16.67
N VAL A 305 1.63 -9.84 -16.90
CA VAL A 305 1.14 -10.19 -18.25
C VAL A 305 0.30 -9.06 -18.83
N MET A 306 -0.53 -8.43 -18.01
CA MET A 306 -1.40 -7.34 -18.44
C MET A 306 -0.61 -6.09 -18.82
N PHE A 307 0.34 -5.68 -17.98
CA PHE A 307 1.27 -4.60 -18.27
C PHE A 307 2.07 -4.87 -19.55
N LEU A 308 2.68 -6.05 -19.67
CA LEU A 308 3.49 -6.41 -20.83
C LEU A 308 2.68 -6.42 -22.13
N SER A 309 1.40 -6.79 -22.07
CA SER A 309 0.50 -6.73 -23.23
C SER A 309 0.19 -5.32 -23.72
N MET A 310 0.46 -4.28 -22.91
CA MET A 310 0.33 -2.88 -23.31
C MET A 310 1.58 -2.36 -24.05
N ILE A 311 2.73 -3.03 -23.89
CA ILE A 311 4.01 -2.68 -24.50
C ILE A 311 4.26 -3.53 -25.75
N ILE A 312 4.04 -4.84 -25.61
CA ILE A 312 4.39 -5.84 -26.62
C ILE A 312 3.09 -6.49 -27.13
N SER A 313 2.91 -6.47 -28.45
CA SER A 313 1.74 -7.09 -29.09
C SER A 313 1.88 -8.61 -29.20
N GLU A 314 3.11 -9.13 -29.28
CA GLU A 314 3.38 -10.55 -29.49
C GLU A 314 3.29 -11.36 -28.19
N ARG A 315 2.33 -12.30 -28.14
CA ARG A 315 2.00 -13.04 -26.92
C ARG A 315 3.06 -14.07 -26.50
N SER A 316 3.82 -14.59 -27.46
CA SER A 316 4.97 -15.50 -27.25
C SER A 316 6.04 -14.80 -26.41
N LEU A 317 6.44 -13.60 -26.80
CA LEU A 317 7.46 -12.79 -26.13
C LEU A 317 7.06 -12.44 -24.69
N ILE A 318 5.78 -12.11 -24.47
CA ILE A 318 5.27 -11.84 -23.11
C ILE A 318 5.53 -13.03 -22.18
N ASN A 319 5.26 -14.25 -22.63
CA ASN A 319 5.48 -15.44 -21.81
C ASN A 319 6.96 -15.65 -21.51
N ASP A 320 7.84 -15.45 -22.49
CA ASP A 320 9.28 -15.58 -22.28
C ASP A 320 9.82 -14.52 -21.32
N ILE A 321 9.28 -13.30 -21.35
CA ILE A 321 9.63 -12.23 -20.40
C ILE A 321 9.15 -12.54 -18.99
N VAL A 322 7.89 -12.99 -18.84
CA VAL A 322 7.33 -13.37 -17.54
C VAL A 322 8.09 -14.54 -16.90
N LEU A 323 8.56 -15.48 -17.71
CA LEU A 323 9.39 -16.60 -17.27
C LEU A 323 10.87 -16.22 -17.03
N GLY A 324 11.25 -14.97 -17.29
CA GLY A 324 12.63 -14.48 -17.11
C GLY A 324 13.62 -15.00 -18.15
N ARG A 325 13.14 -15.52 -19.28
CA ARG A 325 13.99 -16.03 -20.38
C ARG A 325 14.50 -14.94 -21.31
N LYS A 326 13.73 -13.85 -21.43
CA LYS A 326 14.06 -12.68 -22.24
C LYS A 326 13.79 -11.42 -21.40
N LYS A 327 14.58 -10.37 -21.63
CA LYS A 327 14.29 -9.02 -21.13
C LYS A 327 13.92 -8.11 -22.31
N ILE A 328 13.17 -7.06 -22.01
CA ILE A 328 12.80 -6.03 -22.98
C ILE A 328 14.05 -5.21 -23.29
N SER A 329 14.45 -5.18 -24.56
CA SER A 329 15.56 -4.39 -25.07
C SER A 329 15.08 -3.04 -25.62
N GLU A 330 16.00 -2.12 -25.89
CA GLU A 330 15.68 -0.83 -26.51
C GLU A 330 15.02 -0.99 -27.89
N ASN A 331 15.40 -2.04 -28.64
CA ASN A 331 14.80 -2.32 -29.95
C ASN A 331 13.31 -2.67 -29.83
N ASP A 332 12.92 -3.33 -28.75
CA ASP A 332 11.52 -3.65 -28.44
C ASP A 332 10.74 -2.40 -27.98
N LEU A 333 11.36 -1.22 -27.85
CA LEU A 333 10.69 0.03 -27.46
C LEU A 333 10.59 1.03 -28.62
N LYS A 334 11.30 0.83 -29.73
CA LYS A 334 11.30 1.73 -30.89
C LYS A 334 9.91 1.96 -31.49
N HIS A 335 9.04 0.96 -31.45
CA HIS A 335 7.66 1.13 -31.90
C HIS A 335 6.84 2.02 -30.95
N LEU A 336 7.17 2.09 -29.67
CA LEU A 336 6.48 2.97 -28.71
C LEU A 336 6.84 4.44 -28.91
N GLU A 337 8.05 4.75 -29.37
CA GLU A 337 8.41 6.14 -29.72
C GLU A 337 7.63 6.66 -30.94
N SER A 338 7.25 5.76 -31.85
CA SER A 338 6.58 6.09 -33.11
C SER A 338 5.06 5.94 -33.09
N THR A 339 4.51 5.16 -32.16
CA THR A 339 3.07 4.91 -32.02
C THR A 339 2.47 5.67 -30.85
N ASN A 340 1.17 5.95 -30.90
CA ASN A 340 0.46 6.55 -29.77
C ASN A 340 0.46 5.55 -28.60
N ILE A 341 1.35 5.78 -27.64
CA ILE A 341 1.54 4.95 -26.45
C ILE A 341 0.20 4.83 -25.72
N SER A 342 -0.11 3.61 -25.31
CA SER A 342 -1.29 3.33 -24.51
C SER A 342 -1.29 4.19 -23.25
N ASP A 343 -2.31 5.03 -23.10
CA ASP A 343 -2.50 5.91 -21.93
C ASP A 343 -2.48 5.14 -20.59
N ALA A 344 -2.85 3.86 -20.62
CA ALA A 344 -2.80 2.96 -19.47
C ALA A 344 -1.39 2.76 -18.88
N LEU A 345 -0.32 2.98 -19.66
CA LEU A 345 1.06 2.82 -19.19
C LEU A 345 1.49 3.97 -18.26
N ALA A 346 0.80 5.10 -18.30
CA ALA A 346 1.05 6.26 -17.45
C ALA A 346 0.25 6.21 -16.13
N SER A 347 -0.43 5.09 -15.85
CA SER A 347 -1.20 4.91 -14.61
C SER A 347 -0.28 4.89 -13.39
N THR A 348 -0.71 5.58 -12.34
CA THR A 348 0.00 5.62 -11.04
C THR A 348 0.02 4.26 -10.33
N LEU A 349 -0.84 3.32 -10.75
CA LEU A 349 -0.91 1.96 -10.19
C LEU A 349 0.24 1.06 -10.66
N ILE A 350 0.97 1.46 -11.70
CA ILE A 350 2.12 0.74 -12.21
C ILE A 350 3.37 1.26 -11.50
N THR A 351 3.85 0.55 -10.48
CA THR A 351 5.08 0.91 -9.77
C THR A 351 6.33 0.48 -10.53
N ASN A 352 7.38 1.30 -10.48
CA ASN A 352 8.67 1.01 -11.11
C ASN A 352 9.23 -0.35 -10.67
N ASP A 353 9.14 -0.69 -9.39
CA ASP A 353 9.60 -1.97 -8.84
C ASP A 353 8.91 -3.19 -9.48
N LEU A 354 7.65 -3.04 -9.89
CA LEU A 354 6.90 -4.12 -10.53
C LEU A 354 7.40 -4.40 -11.94
N ILE A 355 7.89 -3.36 -12.62
CA ILE A 355 8.20 -3.39 -14.05
C ILE A 355 9.69 -3.48 -14.35
N GLU A 356 10.57 -2.89 -13.55
CA GLU A 356 12.02 -2.77 -13.79
C GLU A 356 12.67 -4.13 -14.09
N LYS A 357 12.25 -5.18 -13.39
CA LYS A 357 12.77 -6.55 -13.58
C LYS A 357 12.58 -7.12 -14.99
N PHE A 358 11.62 -6.58 -15.77
CA PHE A 358 11.34 -7.05 -17.14
C PHE A 358 12.21 -6.38 -18.20
N PHE A 359 12.90 -5.29 -17.85
CA PHE A 359 13.70 -4.51 -18.79
C PHE A 359 15.19 -4.77 -18.61
N GLU A 360 15.93 -4.55 -19.69
CA GLU A 360 17.37 -4.27 -19.60
C GLU A 360 17.55 -2.87 -18.98
N PRO A 361 18.65 -2.62 -18.23
CA PRO A 361 18.84 -1.33 -17.54
C PRO A 361 18.71 -0.11 -18.46
N ASN A 362 19.30 -0.18 -19.65
CA ASN A 362 19.24 0.94 -20.61
C ASN A 362 17.83 1.08 -21.22
N ALA A 363 17.18 -0.05 -21.52
CA ALA A 363 15.80 -0.05 -22.03
C ALA A 363 14.82 0.54 -21.00
N PHE A 364 15.06 0.33 -19.70
CA PHE A 364 14.22 0.90 -18.65
C PHE A 364 14.32 2.43 -18.59
N VAL A 365 15.52 2.99 -18.75
CA VAL A 365 15.72 4.45 -18.83
C VAL A 365 14.99 5.03 -20.04
N VAL A 366 15.06 4.37 -21.19
CA VAL A 366 14.31 4.77 -22.40
C VAL A 366 12.80 4.72 -22.14
N TYR A 367 12.30 3.65 -21.53
CA TYR A 367 10.90 3.53 -21.14
C TYR A 367 10.45 4.67 -20.21
N GLN A 368 11.24 5.01 -19.19
CA GLN A 368 10.93 6.11 -18.28
C GLN A 368 10.79 7.44 -19.03
N LYS A 369 11.74 7.73 -19.93
CA LYS A 369 11.69 8.94 -20.78
C LYS A 369 10.45 8.97 -21.67
N ILE A 370 10.04 7.83 -22.22
CA ILE A 370 8.82 7.70 -23.02
C ILE A 370 7.57 8.06 -22.20
N ILE A 371 7.47 7.54 -20.96
CA ILE A 371 6.35 7.83 -20.07
C ILE A 371 6.35 9.29 -19.61
N GLU A 372 7.51 9.85 -19.25
CA GLU A 372 7.66 11.26 -18.88
C GLU A 372 7.20 12.19 -20.02
N ASN A 373 7.65 11.93 -21.25
CA ASN A 373 7.21 12.68 -22.42
C ASN A 373 5.69 12.60 -22.64
N LYS A 374 5.10 11.42 -22.41
CA LYS A 374 3.65 11.22 -22.54
C LYS A 374 2.89 12.04 -21.49
N LEU A 375 3.32 12.00 -20.23
CA LEU A 375 2.75 12.78 -19.13
C LEU A 375 2.83 14.28 -19.42
N VAL A 376 3.98 14.78 -19.89
CA VAL A 376 4.17 16.20 -20.25
C VAL A 376 3.28 16.62 -21.44
N SER A 377 3.10 15.73 -22.42
CA SER A 377 2.31 16.05 -23.61
C SER A 377 0.80 16.22 -23.33
N ASN A 378 0.31 15.69 -22.21
CA ASN A 378 -1.10 15.67 -21.79
C ASN A 378 -2.09 15.23 -22.90
N ASN A 379 -1.64 14.42 -23.85
CA ASN A 379 -2.45 13.94 -24.97
C ASN A 379 -3.09 12.60 -24.63
N TRP A 380 -4.01 12.60 -23.67
CA TRP A 380 -4.77 11.42 -23.26
C TRP A 380 -5.93 11.18 -24.22
N THR A 381 -6.23 9.91 -24.51
CA THR A 381 -7.28 9.50 -25.44
C THR A 381 -8.25 8.51 -24.82
N CYS A 382 -9.52 8.65 -25.15
CA CYS A 382 -10.54 7.70 -24.72
C CYS A 382 -10.38 6.38 -25.47
N LYS A 383 -10.27 5.26 -24.75
CA LYS A 383 -10.11 3.94 -25.35
C LYS A 383 -11.30 3.51 -26.21
N GLU A 384 -12.48 4.05 -25.95
CA GLU A 384 -13.70 3.71 -26.69
C GLU A 384 -13.85 4.53 -27.98
N CYS A 385 -13.78 5.87 -27.90
CA CYS A 385 -14.01 6.73 -29.07
C CYS A 385 -12.73 7.28 -29.73
N GLN A 386 -11.55 7.00 -29.17
CA GLN A 386 -10.23 7.43 -29.65
C GLN A 386 -10.03 8.96 -29.76
N ARG A 387 -10.96 9.76 -29.24
CA ARG A 387 -10.84 11.22 -29.14
C ARG A 387 -10.09 11.62 -27.88
N LYS A 388 -9.49 12.81 -27.89
CA LYS A 388 -8.78 13.35 -26.72
C LYS A 388 -9.72 13.45 -25.51
N LEU A 389 -9.19 13.19 -24.32
CA LEU A 389 -9.88 13.47 -23.07
C LEU A 389 -9.87 14.99 -22.87
N GLU A 390 -11.05 15.59 -22.94
CA GLU A 390 -11.24 17.00 -22.56
C GLU A 390 -11.43 17.08 -21.05
N ASN A 391 -11.04 18.21 -20.46
CA ASN A 391 -10.71 18.38 -19.05
C ASN A 391 -11.76 17.94 -18.01
N ASN A 392 -13.02 17.69 -18.38
CA ASN A 392 -14.07 17.76 -17.37
C ASN A 392 -14.74 16.44 -17.00
N ASN A 393 -14.68 15.36 -17.77
CA ASN A 393 -15.37 14.10 -17.41
C ASN A 393 -14.71 12.87 -18.03
N SER A 394 -13.58 12.45 -17.45
CA SER A 394 -12.92 11.20 -17.81
C SER A 394 -12.76 10.28 -16.60
N ILE A 395 -12.61 8.99 -16.84
CA ILE A 395 -12.45 7.98 -15.80
C ILE A 395 -11.49 6.89 -16.27
N GLU A 396 -10.61 6.46 -15.37
CA GLU A 396 -9.73 5.33 -15.53
C GLU A 396 -10.41 4.05 -15.02
N CYS A 397 -10.29 2.95 -15.77
CA CYS A 397 -10.77 1.64 -15.31
C CYS A 397 -9.80 1.01 -14.31
N ASP A 398 -10.26 0.66 -13.11
CA ASP A 398 -9.42 0.07 -12.06
C ASP A 398 -8.88 -1.32 -12.41
N LEU A 399 -9.36 -1.95 -13.49
CA LEU A 399 -8.82 -3.23 -13.95
C LEU A 399 -7.91 -3.10 -15.16
N CYS A 400 -8.33 -2.36 -16.19
CA CYS A 400 -7.57 -2.25 -17.43
C CYS A 400 -6.72 -1.00 -17.59
N LEU A 401 -6.84 -0.06 -16.65
CA LEU A 401 -6.09 1.19 -16.60
C LEU A 401 -6.30 2.08 -17.84
N TYR A 402 -7.21 1.70 -18.73
CA TYR A 402 -7.61 2.52 -19.86
C TYR A 402 -8.51 3.65 -19.40
N TRP A 403 -8.35 4.80 -20.04
CA TRP A 403 -9.16 5.98 -19.82
C TRP A 403 -10.36 6.03 -20.76
N TYR A 404 -11.48 6.56 -20.25
CA TYR A 404 -12.74 6.67 -20.97
C TYR A 404 -13.39 8.02 -20.68
N HIS A 405 -14.09 8.61 -21.65
CA HIS A 405 -15.04 9.67 -21.35
C HIS A 405 -16.24 9.09 -20.62
N TRP A 406 -16.79 9.79 -19.63
CA TRP A 406 -18.00 9.36 -18.93
C TRP A 406 -19.15 9.02 -19.88
N ASN A 407 -19.38 9.89 -20.88
CA ASN A 407 -20.40 9.67 -21.92
C ASN A 407 -20.16 8.42 -22.76
N CYS A 408 -18.91 8.02 -22.99
CA CYS A 408 -18.60 6.83 -23.78
C CYS A 408 -18.92 5.54 -23.02
N VAL A 409 -18.95 5.59 -21.69
CA VAL A 409 -19.17 4.41 -20.83
C VAL A 409 -20.45 4.52 -19.99
N GLY A 410 -21.28 5.54 -20.22
CA GLY A 410 -22.57 5.73 -19.55
C GLY A 410 -22.46 6.10 -18.08
N VAL A 411 -21.38 6.76 -17.67
CA VAL A 411 -21.24 7.29 -16.31
C VAL A 411 -21.98 8.63 -16.23
N THR A 412 -22.96 8.73 -15.35
CA THR A 412 -23.81 9.92 -15.18
C THR A 412 -23.61 10.65 -13.87
N GLU A 413 -22.99 9.97 -12.90
CA GLU A 413 -22.78 10.46 -11.54
C GLU A 413 -21.33 10.20 -11.14
N GLU A 414 -20.84 10.97 -10.19
CA GLU A 414 -19.50 10.79 -9.63
C GLU A 414 -19.38 9.40 -8.99
N ILE A 415 -18.26 8.74 -9.27
CA ILE A 415 -18.03 7.37 -8.81
C ILE A 415 -17.17 7.40 -7.55
N VAL A 416 -17.79 7.02 -6.44
CA VAL A 416 -17.18 7.04 -5.09
C VAL A 416 -16.35 5.78 -4.81
N THR A 417 -16.49 4.73 -5.62
CA THR A 417 -15.88 3.41 -5.40
C THR A 417 -15.07 2.95 -6.61
N GLU A 418 -14.48 1.76 -6.52
CA GLU A 418 -13.84 1.13 -7.67
C GLU A 418 -14.79 1.10 -8.90
N TRP A 419 -14.29 1.52 -10.06
CA TRP A 419 -15.00 1.50 -11.33
C TRP A 419 -14.31 0.59 -12.35
N LEU A 420 -15.14 -0.21 -13.03
CA LEU A 420 -14.71 -1.12 -14.07
C LEU A 420 -15.43 -0.80 -15.36
N CYS A 421 -14.68 -0.71 -16.46
CA CYS A 421 -15.28 -0.47 -17.77
C CYS A 421 -16.16 -1.66 -18.21
N PRO A 422 -17.12 -1.44 -19.15
CA PRO A 422 -18.01 -2.50 -19.62
C PRO A 422 -17.28 -3.75 -20.16
N LYS A 423 -16.08 -3.58 -20.74
CA LYS A 423 -15.24 -4.69 -21.25
C LYS A 423 -14.59 -5.51 -20.14
N CYS A 424 -14.48 -4.95 -18.93
CA CYS A 424 -13.91 -5.60 -17.76
C CYS A 424 -14.97 -6.25 -16.86
N LEU A 425 -16.21 -5.80 -16.96
CA LEU A 425 -17.38 -6.37 -16.26
C LEU A 425 -17.98 -7.58 -16.97
N ASN A 426 -17.87 -7.62 -18.30
CA ASN A 426 -18.29 -8.75 -19.15
C ASN A 426 -17.14 -9.74 -19.33
#